data_AF-A0A0X3PC68-F1
#
_entry.id   AF-A0A0X3PC68-F1
#
_cell.length_a   1.000
_cell.length_b   1.000
_cell.length_c   1.000
_cell.angle_alpha   90.00
_cell.angle_beta   90.00
_cell.angle_gamma   90.00
#
_symmetry.space_group_name_H-M   'P 1'
#
loop_
_entity.id
_entity.type
_entity.pdbx_description
1 polymer ?
#
loop_
_entity_poly.entity_id
_entity_poly.type
_entity_poly.pdbx_seq_one_letter_code
_entity_poly.pdbx_strand_id
1 'polypeptide(L)'
;TTNLISASGGLCEFGFGFAMYPTVVDSSAESLVDLANFCCRCLNIPTLIKSAGEVDATYLVMLYRRLYGMDDDSIDPFYSLDDVSNRICYIREDLSSFLKEDLDHIKVNSIIQGDKTVIFYLLEILSAIIALWVLPKLDFINGNFHLHSTSQQLGKLVHLQNAAI
;
A
#
# COMPACT_ATOMS: atom_id res chain seq x y z
N THR A 1 44.01 -20.02 -24.98
CA THR A 1 43.60 -19.69 -26.36
C THR A 1 42.54 -20.65 -26.83
N THR A 2 41.25 -20.30 -26.69
CA THR A 2 40.01 -20.85 -27.33
C THR A 2 38.83 -20.38 -26.47
N ASN A 3 37.65 -19.90 -26.90
CA ASN A 3 37.12 -19.44 -28.19
C ASN A 3 35.93 -18.50 -27.89
N LEU A 4 35.70 -17.51 -28.76
CA LEU A 4 34.45 -16.74 -28.93
C LEU A 4 33.37 -17.58 -29.60
N ILE A 5 32.09 -17.47 -29.17
CA ILE A 5 30.83 -17.55 -29.98
C ILE A 5 29.71 -16.89 -29.12
N SER A 6 29.23 -15.68 -29.42
CA SER A 6 28.16 -15.25 -30.35
C SER A 6 26.79 -15.04 -29.68
N ALA A 7 26.18 -13.91 -30.05
CA ALA A 7 24.88 -13.41 -29.65
C ALA A 7 23.71 -14.29 -30.09
N SER A 8 22.56 -14.18 -29.39
CA SER A 8 21.22 -14.04 -29.99
C SER A 8 20.11 -14.03 -28.93
N GLY A 9 19.06 -13.22 -29.18
CA GLY A 9 17.68 -13.38 -28.67
C GLY A 9 17.50 -13.13 -27.17
N GLY A 10 16.74 -12.15 -26.70
CA GLY A 10 15.37 -11.87 -27.09
C GLY A 10 14.43 -12.78 -26.29
N LEU A 11 13.86 -12.26 -25.20
CA LEU A 11 12.44 -12.31 -24.86
C LEU A 11 12.23 -11.93 -23.40
N CYS A 12 11.29 -11.01 -23.22
CA CYS A 12 10.68 -10.64 -21.96
C CYS A 12 9.98 -11.88 -21.39
N GLU A 13 10.43 -12.39 -20.24
CA GLU A 13 9.63 -13.27 -19.40
C GLU A 13 9.32 -12.53 -18.10
N PHE A 14 8.07 -12.07 -18.01
CA PHE A 14 7.42 -11.80 -16.74
C PHE A 14 7.29 -13.13 -15.98
N GLY A 15 8.34 -13.47 -15.23
CA GLY A 15 8.34 -14.57 -14.29
C GLY A 15 8.19 -14.02 -12.88
N PHE A 16 7.05 -14.29 -12.23
CA PHE A 16 7.00 -14.35 -10.77
C PHE A 16 7.91 -15.50 -10.34
N GLY A 17 9.19 -15.21 -10.17
CA GLY A 17 10.22 -16.14 -9.73
C GLY A 17 11.03 -15.49 -8.63
N PHE A 18 10.89 -15.99 -7.41
CA PHE A 18 11.84 -15.76 -6.33
C PHE A 18 13.21 -16.30 -6.77
N ALA A 19 14.04 -15.43 -7.36
CA ALA A 19 15.41 -15.75 -7.74
C ALA A 19 16.36 -15.31 -6.62
N MET A 20 16.87 -16.30 -5.89
CA MET A 20 17.86 -16.15 -4.84
C MET A 20 19.23 -15.79 -5.44
N TYR A 21 19.76 -14.60 -5.13
CA TYR A 21 21.16 -14.25 -5.28
C TYR A 21 21.71 -13.69 -3.96
N PRO A 22 22.93 -14.08 -3.53
CA PRO A 22 23.44 -13.72 -2.22
C PRO A 22 24.22 -12.40 -2.31
N THR A 23 23.59 -11.33 -1.85
CA THR A 23 24.29 -10.18 -1.27
C THR A 23 23.61 -9.88 0.05
N VAL A 24 24.39 -9.83 1.13
CA VAL A 24 23.92 -9.50 2.48
C VAL A 24 23.54 -8.02 2.50
N VAL A 25 22.45 -7.69 1.83
CA VAL A 25 21.68 -6.46 1.94
C VAL A 25 20.54 -6.82 2.88
N ASP A 26 20.27 -6.00 3.89
CA ASP A 26 19.19 -6.27 4.85
C ASP A 26 17.89 -6.56 4.10
N SER A 27 17.53 -7.84 4.02
CA SER A 27 16.39 -8.34 3.23
C SER A 27 15.08 -7.65 3.63
N SER A 28 15.00 -7.14 4.86
CA SER A 28 13.88 -6.34 5.38
C SER A 28 13.81 -4.94 4.78
N ALA A 29 14.94 -4.28 4.51
CA ALA A 29 14.99 -2.93 3.96
C ALA A 29 14.59 -2.91 2.47
N GLU A 30 15.04 -3.91 1.70
CA GLU A 30 14.61 -4.11 0.32
C GLU A 30 13.10 -4.41 0.24
N SER A 31 12.63 -5.31 1.10
CA SER A 31 11.19 -5.64 1.21
C SER A 31 10.32 -4.42 1.52
N LEU A 32 10.79 -3.51 2.39
CA LEU A 32 10.06 -2.28 2.73
C LEU A 32 9.94 -1.35 1.51
N VAL A 33 11.03 -1.16 0.75
CA VAL A 33 11.06 -0.31 -0.45
C VAL A 33 10.17 -0.87 -1.54
N ASP A 34 10.22 -2.18 -1.77
CA ASP A 34 9.39 -2.85 -2.77
C ASP A 34 7.90 -2.74 -2.45
N LEU A 35 7.54 -2.95 -1.18
CA LEU A 35 6.16 -2.83 -0.71
C LEU A 35 5.66 -1.40 -0.79
N ALA A 36 6.49 -0.42 -0.44
CA ALA A 36 6.15 1.00 -0.58
C ALA A 36 5.92 1.37 -2.05
N ASN A 37 6.82 0.96 -2.94
CA ASN A 37 6.67 1.19 -4.38
C ASN A 37 5.45 0.47 -4.98
N PHE A 38 5.10 -0.72 -4.48
CA PHE A 38 3.84 -1.38 -4.83
C PHE A 38 2.64 -0.49 -4.49
N CYS A 39 2.58 0.04 -3.27
CA CYS A 39 1.51 0.91 -2.82
C CYS A 39 1.41 2.19 -3.68
N CYS A 40 2.55 2.84 -3.96
CA CYS A 40 2.60 4.02 -4.84
C CYS A 40 2.03 3.73 -6.23
N ARG A 41 2.37 2.58 -6.84
CA ARG A 41 1.85 2.17 -8.15
C ARG A 41 0.34 1.94 -8.11
N CYS A 42 -0.17 1.22 -7.11
CA CYS A 42 -1.60 0.94 -6.98
C CYS A 42 -2.44 2.21 -6.78
N LEU A 43 -1.91 3.21 -6.10
CA LEU A 43 -2.61 4.47 -5.81
C LEU A 43 -2.28 5.62 -6.77
N ASN A 44 -1.56 5.34 -7.87
CA ASN A 44 -1.10 6.33 -8.84
C ASN A 44 -0.39 7.53 -8.17
N ILE A 45 0.48 7.26 -7.20
CA ILE A 45 1.34 8.27 -6.57
C ILE A 45 2.62 8.39 -7.42
N PRO A 46 2.95 9.58 -7.97
CA PRO A 46 4.10 9.76 -8.86
C PRO A 46 5.42 9.86 -8.07
N THR A 47 5.65 8.95 -7.13
CA THR A 47 6.84 8.90 -6.28
C THR A 47 7.51 7.53 -6.40
N LEU A 48 8.83 7.52 -6.54
CA LEU A 48 9.66 6.32 -6.50
C LEU A 48 10.48 6.33 -5.21
N ILE A 49 10.20 5.39 -4.33
CA ILE A 49 10.94 5.19 -3.08
C ILE A 49 12.28 4.54 -3.41
N LYS A 50 13.38 5.19 -3.03
CA LYS A 50 14.74 4.72 -3.34
C LYS A 50 15.44 4.09 -2.15
N SER A 51 14.97 4.36 -0.94
CA SER A 51 15.56 3.86 0.28
C SER A 51 14.52 3.62 1.37
N ALA A 52 14.77 2.65 2.25
CA ALA A 52 13.91 2.36 3.39
C ALA A 52 13.77 3.56 4.34
N GLY A 53 14.74 4.49 4.33
CA GLY A 53 14.70 5.74 5.10
C GLY A 53 13.56 6.68 4.70
N GLU A 54 13.12 6.64 3.44
CA GLU A 54 12.02 7.46 2.91
C GLU A 54 10.63 6.94 3.34
N VAL A 55 10.57 5.72 3.88
CA VAL A 55 9.35 5.14 4.43
C VAL A 55 9.30 5.47 5.93
N ASP A 56 8.62 6.58 6.24
CA ASP A 56 8.45 7.12 7.59
C ASP A 56 6.96 7.33 7.94
N ALA A 57 6.70 7.90 9.12
CA ALA A 57 5.34 8.19 9.59
C ALA A 57 4.57 9.10 8.62
N THR A 58 5.24 10.09 8.02
CA THR A 58 4.63 11.03 7.07
C THR A 58 4.21 10.31 5.79
N TYR A 59 5.07 9.43 5.28
CA TYR A 59 4.75 8.57 4.15
C TYR A 59 3.52 7.70 4.42
N LEU A 60 3.41 7.10 5.61
CA LEU A 60 2.25 6.28 5.98
C LEU A 60 0.96 7.10 6.04
N VAL A 61 1.00 8.32 6.58
CA VAL A 61 -0.15 9.23 6.58
C VAL A 61 -0.56 9.61 5.15
N MET A 62 0.41 9.97 4.30
CA MET A 62 0.16 10.29 2.89
C MET A 62 -0.51 9.10 2.18
N LEU A 63 0.01 7.89 2.40
CA LEU A 63 -0.52 6.68 1.79
C LEU A 63 -1.96 6.41 2.21
N TYR A 64 -2.26 6.53 3.50
CA TYR A 64 -3.61 6.38 4.03
C TYR A 64 -4.56 7.45 3.44
N ARG A 65 -4.18 8.74 3.43
CA ARG A 65 -5.00 9.79 2.82
C ARG A 65 -5.35 9.47 1.38
N ARG A 66 -4.37 9.01 0.61
CA ARG A 66 -4.55 8.67 -0.80
C ARG A 66 -5.47 7.47 -1.00
N LEU A 67 -5.36 6.44 -0.14
CA LEU A 67 -6.22 5.26 -0.17
C LEU A 67 -7.71 5.62 -0.02
N TYR A 68 -8.02 6.57 0.87
CA TYR A 68 -9.39 6.99 1.15
C TYR A 68 -9.86 8.23 0.35
N GLY A 69 -9.04 8.73 -0.58
CA GLY A 69 -9.39 9.90 -1.39
C GLY A 69 -9.51 11.20 -0.59
N MET A 70 -8.80 11.32 0.53
CA MET A 70 -8.80 12.48 1.44
C MET A 70 -7.88 13.62 0.94
N ASP A 71 -7.87 13.84 -0.38
CA ASP A 71 -7.08 14.90 -1.01
C ASP A 71 -7.77 16.28 -0.87
N ASP A 72 -9.06 16.29 -0.49
CA ASP A 72 -9.84 17.48 -0.14
C ASP A 72 -9.91 17.64 1.39
N ASP A 73 -9.41 18.76 1.90
CA ASP A 73 -9.32 19.06 3.34
C ASP A 73 -10.70 19.14 4.03
N SER A 74 -11.80 19.25 3.27
CA SER A 74 -13.16 19.26 3.83
C SER A 74 -13.61 17.91 4.39
N ILE A 75 -12.94 16.82 4.03
CA ILE A 75 -13.24 15.44 4.45
C ILE A 75 -12.06 14.83 5.23
N ASP A 76 -10.96 15.57 5.41
CA ASP A 76 -9.76 15.05 6.07
C ASP A 76 -9.98 14.90 7.58
N PRO A 77 -10.03 13.67 8.13
CA PRO A 77 -10.11 13.46 9.58
C PRO A 77 -8.87 13.99 10.31
N PHE A 78 -7.77 14.24 9.59
CA PHE A 78 -6.56 14.86 10.10
C PHE A 78 -6.62 16.39 10.17
N TYR A 79 -7.69 17.05 9.68
CA TYR A 79 -7.79 18.52 9.68
C TYR A 79 -7.61 19.15 11.08
N SER A 80 -8.00 18.42 12.13
CA SER A 80 -7.84 18.84 13.52
C SER A 80 -6.58 18.28 14.22
N LEU A 81 -5.80 17.46 13.51
CA LEU A 81 -4.65 16.75 14.05
C LEU A 81 -3.36 17.38 13.52
N ASP A 82 -2.78 18.29 14.30
CA ASP A 82 -1.55 19.00 13.92
C ASP A 82 -0.30 18.11 14.00
N ASP A 83 -0.32 17.09 14.86
CA ASP A 83 0.83 16.22 15.12
C ASP A 83 0.75 14.89 14.36
N VAL A 84 1.86 14.48 13.74
CA VAL A 84 1.96 13.23 12.97
C VAL A 84 1.68 12.01 13.86
N SER A 85 2.05 12.04 15.15
CA SER A 85 1.77 10.94 16.08
C SER A 85 0.27 10.76 16.29
N ASN A 86 -0.49 11.85 16.39
CA ASN A 86 -1.94 11.78 16.50
C ASN A 86 -2.57 11.20 15.24
N ARG A 87 -2.05 11.56 14.05
CA ARG A 87 -2.51 10.99 12.76
C ARG A 87 -2.23 9.49 12.67
N ILE A 88 -1.06 9.04 13.11
CA ILE A 88 -0.73 7.62 13.18
C ILE A 88 -1.61 6.88 14.20
N CYS A 89 -1.91 7.50 15.34
CA CYS A 89 -2.84 6.94 16.32
C CYS A 89 -4.22 6.73 15.72
N TYR A 90 -4.74 7.75 15.02
CA TYR A 90 -6.00 7.67 14.29
C TYR A 90 -6.00 6.53 13.26
N ILE A 91 -4.96 6.45 12.41
CA ILE A 91 -4.84 5.40 11.40
C ILE A 91 -4.87 4.01 12.05
N ARG A 92 -4.13 3.82 13.15
CA ARG A 92 -4.10 2.54 13.87
C ARG A 92 -5.47 2.18 14.45
N GLU A 93 -6.17 3.14 15.05
CA GLU A 93 -7.51 2.92 15.63
C GLU A 93 -8.56 2.61 14.56
N ASP A 94 -8.52 3.33 13.43
CA ASP A 94 -9.39 3.08 12.30
C ASP A 94 -9.15 1.69 11.68
N LEU A 95 -7.89 1.33 11.45
CA LEU A 95 -7.53 0.00 10.95
C LEU A 95 -7.89 -1.12 11.94
N SER A 96 -7.68 -0.90 13.24
CA SER A 96 -8.07 -1.85 14.29
C SER A 96 -9.58 -2.10 14.28
N SER A 97 -10.38 -1.04 14.15
CA SER A 97 -11.84 -1.11 14.01
C SER A 97 -12.26 -1.84 12.72
N PHE A 98 -11.62 -1.52 11.59
CA PHE A 98 -11.90 -2.12 10.29
C PHE A 98 -11.60 -3.63 10.27
N LEU A 99 -10.45 -4.04 10.80
CA LEU A 99 -10.01 -5.44 10.86
C LEU A 99 -10.71 -6.22 11.98
N LYS A 100 -11.30 -5.52 12.96
CA LYS A 100 -11.79 -6.10 14.22
C LYS A 100 -10.69 -6.83 14.98
N GLU A 101 -9.48 -6.29 14.94
CA GLU A 101 -8.27 -6.84 15.54
C GLU A 101 -7.54 -5.77 16.34
N ASP A 102 -6.90 -6.17 17.44
CA ASP A 102 -6.08 -5.28 18.26
C ASP A 102 -4.69 -5.07 17.61
N LEU A 103 -4.36 -3.80 17.37
CA LEU A 103 -3.10 -3.38 16.77
C LEU A 103 -2.12 -2.78 17.79
N ASP A 104 -2.25 -3.10 19.08
CA ASP A 104 -1.39 -2.59 20.17
C ASP A 104 0.11 -2.92 20.01
N HIS A 105 0.44 -3.94 19.22
CA HIS A 105 1.81 -4.27 18.84
C HIS A 105 2.43 -3.21 17.90
N ILE A 106 1.59 -2.45 17.18
CA ILE A 106 1.98 -1.31 16.34
C ILE A 106 2.02 -0.05 17.22
N LYS A 107 3.18 0.20 17.83
CA LYS A 107 3.37 1.34 18.73
C LYS A 107 3.62 2.63 17.93
N VAL A 108 2.78 3.64 18.18
CA VAL A 108 2.90 4.98 17.56
C VAL A 108 4.31 5.55 17.77
N ASN A 109 4.84 5.53 19.00
CA ASN A 109 6.17 6.07 19.29
C ASN A 109 7.30 5.37 18.52
N SER A 110 7.18 4.06 18.27
CA SER A 110 8.16 3.31 17.48
C SER A 110 8.16 3.76 16.02
N ILE A 111 6.97 4.02 15.46
CA ILE A 111 6.83 4.57 14.09
C ILE A 111 7.47 5.96 14.00
N ILE A 112 7.19 6.83 14.97
CA ILE A 112 7.75 8.19 15.03
C ILE A 112 9.28 8.17 15.17
N GLN A 113 9.83 7.19 15.89
CA GLN A 113 11.27 6.99 16.03
C GLN A 113 11.92 6.30 14.82
N GLY A 114 11.16 5.92 13.80
CA GLY A 114 11.68 5.31 12.58
C GLY A 114 11.97 3.80 12.68
N ASP A 115 11.37 3.11 13.65
CA ASP A 115 11.48 1.65 13.79
C ASP A 115 10.95 0.96 12.53
N LYS A 116 11.86 0.39 11.74
CA LYS A 116 11.55 -0.19 10.43
C LYS A 116 10.67 -1.43 10.52
N THR A 117 10.75 -2.18 11.61
CA THR A 117 9.91 -3.37 11.81
C THR A 117 8.46 -2.95 12.04
N VAL A 118 8.24 -1.96 12.90
CA VAL A 118 6.88 -1.47 13.20
C VAL A 118 6.28 -0.73 11.99
N ILE A 119 7.09 0.05 11.27
CA ILE A 119 6.68 0.69 10.00
C ILE A 119 6.29 -0.36 8.96
N PHE A 120 7.07 -1.44 8.85
CA PHE A 120 6.78 -2.54 7.94
C PHE A 120 5.42 -3.17 8.23
N TYR A 121 5.11 -3.47 9.50
CA TYR A 121 3.81 -4.06 9.86
C TYR A 121 2.62 -3.17 9.48
N LEU A 122 2.71 -1.86 9.75
CA LEU A 122 1.64 -0.95 9.38
C LEU A 122 1.52 -0.81 7.85
N LEU A 123 2.65 -0.75 7.13
CA LEU A 123 2.66 -0.72 5.67
C LEU A 123 2.09 -2.00 5.06
N GLU A 124 2.35 -3.16 5.67
CA GLU A 124 1.82 -4.46 5.25
C GLU A 124 0.29 -4.47 5.32
N ILE A 125 -0.29 -4.00 6.43
CA ILE A 125 -1.75 -3.87 6.56
C ILE A 125 -2.32 -2.94 5.48
N LEU A 126 -1.73 -1.76 5.28
CA LEU A 126 -2.18 -0.81 4.26
C LEU A 126 -2.06 -1.41 2.85
N SER A 127 -0.97 -2.11 2.56
CA SER A 127 -0.75 -2.77 1.28
C SER A 127 -1.77 -3.86 0.99
N ALA A 128 -2.18 -4.63 2.02
CA ALA A 128 -3.19 -5.67 1.90
C ALA A 128 -4.57 -5.06 1.59
N ILE A 129 -4.93 -3.95 2.26
CA ILE A 129 -6.17 -3.22 1.98
C ILE A 129 -6.16 -2.66 0.56
N ILE A 130 -5.04 -2.03 0.14
CA ILE A 130 -4.86 -1.53 -1.23
C ILE A 130 -5.04 -2.66 -2.24
N ALA A 131 -4.39 -3.82 -2.02
CA ALA A 131 -4.52 -4.98 -2.89
C ALA A 131 -5.98 -5.44 -2.98
N LEU A 132 -6.69 -5.54 -1.86
CA LEU A 132 -8.09 -5.94 -1.82
C LEU A 132 -9.03 -4.96 -2.51
N TRP A 133 -8.73 -3.66 -2.50
CA TRP A 133 -9.65 -2.62 -3.01
C TRP A 133 -9.35 -2.18 -4.44
N VAL A 134 -8.07 -2.22 -4.84
CA VAL A 134 -7.59 -1.77 -6.15
C VAL A 134 -7.53 -2.92 -7.15
N LEU A 135 -7.12 -4.12 -6.74
CA LEU A 135 -6.97 -5.24 -7.69
C LEU A 135 -8.29 -5.72 -8.30
N PRO A 136 -9.41 -5.84 -7.55
CA PRO A 136 -10.68 -6.23 -8.18
C PRO A 136 -11.11 -5.25 -9.28
N LYS A 137 -10.80 -3.96 -9.12
CA LYS A 137 -11.14 -2.92 -10.12
C LYS A 137 -10.28 -3.00 -11.39
N LEU A 138 -9.07 -3.57 -11.31
CA LEU A 138 -8.22 -3.81 -12.47
C LEU A 138 -8.69 -5.02 -13.29
N ASP A 139 -9.19 -6.07 -12.62
CA ASP A 139 -9.70 -7.27 -13.29
C ASP A 139 -11.03 -7.02 -14.04
N PHE A 140 -11.90 -6.13 -13.54
CA PHE A 140 -13.15 -5.76 -14.23
C PHE A 140 -12.96 -4.98 -15.55
N ILE A 141 -11.80 -4.34 -15.75
CA ILE A 141 -11.52 -3.60 -16.99
C ILE A 141 -11.03 -4.55 -18.09
N ASN A 142 -10.57 -5.76 -17.74
CA ASN A 142 -9.96 -6.70 -18.69
C ASN A 142 -10.75 -8.01 -18.91
N GLY A 143 -11.84 -8.25 -18.19
CA GLY A 143 -12.57 -9.52 -18.25
C GLY A 143 -14.07 -9.37 -18.40
N ASN A 144 -14.57 -9.69 -19.59
CA ASN A 144 -15.96 -10.11 -19.80
C ASN A 144 -16.26 -11.32 -18.89
N PHE A 145 -16.78 -11.11 -17.67
CA PHE A 145 -17.26 -12.19 -16.83
C PHE A 145 -18.63 -11.85 -16.22
N HIS A 146 -19.64 -12.51 -16.78
CA HIS A 146 -20.91 -12.74 -16.11
C HIS A 146 -20.66 -13.55 -14.84
N LEU A 147 -20.74 -12.90 -13.68
CA LEU A 147 -20.90 -13.60 -12.41
C LEU A 147 -22.15 -13.08 -11.71
N HIS A 148 -23.04 -14.04 -11.47
CA HIS A 148 -24.38 -13.86 -10.94
C HIS A 148 -24.37 -13.09 -9.63
N SER A 149 -25.15 -12.00 -9.63
CA SER A 149 -25.55 -11.19 -8.51
C SER A 149 -25.80 -12.00 -7.22
N THR A 150 -25.03 -11.70 -6.19
CA THR A 150 -25.55 -11.57 -4.81
C THR A 150 -24.96 -10.29 -4.19
N SER A 151 -25.22 -9.15 -4.84
CA SER A 151 -24.93 -7.83 -4.32
C SER A 151 -26.09 -7.32 -3.46
N GLN A 152 -26.09 -7.63 -2.16
CA GLN A 152 -27.03 -6.97 -1.25
C GLN A 152 -26.41 -6.35 0.01
N GLN A 153 -25.08 -6.35 0.13
CA GLN A 153 -24.41 -5.57 1.19
C GLN A 153 -23.49 -4.45 0.69
N LEU A 154 -23.22 -4.37 -0.63
CA LEU A 154 -22.48 -3.26 -1.24
C LEU A 154 -23.32 -1.99 -1.47
N GLY A 155 -24.64 -2.05 -1.20
CA GLY A 155 -25.58 -0.95 -1.50
C GLY A 155 -25.55 0.22 -0.52
N LYS A 156 -24.85 0.12 0.62
CA LYS A 156 -24.82 1.22 1.61
C LYS A 156 -23.70 2.23 1.42
N LEU A 157 -22.67 1.93 0.62
CA LEU A 157 -21.59 2.89 0.34
C LEU A 157 -21.75 3.64 -1.00
N VAL A 158 -22.83 3.40 -1.75
CA VAL A 158 -23.18 4.18 -2.95
C VAL A 158 -24.07 5.39 -2.60
N HIS A 159 -24.64 5.43 -1.39
CA HIS A 159 -25.54 6.52 -1.00
C HIS A 159 -24.87 7.88 -0.79
N LEU A 160 -23.54 7.98 -0.79
CA LEU A 160 -22.85 9.28 -0.78
C LEU A 160 -22.60 9.85 -2.18
N GLN A 161 -22.86 9.09 -3.26
CA GLN A 161 -22.64 9.58 -4.63
C GLN A 161 -23.88 10.24 -5.27
N ASN A 162 -25.03 10.27 -4.57
CA ASN A 162 -26.29 10.85 -5.08
C ASN A 162 -26.81 12.03 -4.22
N ALA A 163 -25.98 12.66 -3.39
CA ALA A 163 -26.39 13.82 -2.59
C ALA A 163 -25.85 15.17 -3.13
N ALA A 164 -25.40 15.21 -4.37
CA ALA A 164 -24.93 16.45 -4.99
C ALA A 164 -25.23 16.52 -6.50
N ILE A 165 -26.50 16.33 -6.91
CA ILE A 165 -27.18 17.04 -8.01
C ILE A 165 -28.66 17.08 -7.70
#